data_AF-A0A7C5F4S6-F1
#
_entry.id   AF-A0A7C5F4S6-F1
#
_cell.length_a   1.000
_cell.length_b   1.000
_cell.length_c   1.000
_cell.angle_alpha   90.00
_cell.angle_beta   90.00
_cell.angle_gamma   90.00
#
_symmetry.space_group_name_H-M   'P 1'
#
loop_
_entity.id
_entity.type
_entity.pdbx_description
1 polymer ?
#
loop_
_entity_poly.entity_id
_entity_poly.type
_entity_poly.pdbx_seq_one_letter_code
_entity_poly.pdbx_strand_id
1 'polypeptide(L)'
;MKSTTLFRLLVLVVPLIWMSILLIAAEQHVSAGGRLVTFEAQEQSPSQQKQNRIARMTEQEKEALDQFVAHESRFKDHYQSHYSTSKYEYHQYRPAYQHGFELALDPRYRKMDWNSVEPEARRTWNESTMGLWNQYKDAVRYGWEQGVALERK
;
A
#
# COMPACT_ATOMS: atom_id res chain seq x y z
N MET A 1 -34.26 23.56 46.48
CA MET A 1 -33.77 23.51 45.07
C MET A 1 -32.48 24.32 45.01
N LYS A 2 -31.26 23.79 44.82
CA LYS A 2 -30.73 22.50 44.39
C LYS A 2 -29.34 22.31 45.08
N SER A 3 -29.00 21.07 45.44
CA SER A 3 -27.73 20.48 45.96
C SER A 3 -26.45 21.31 45.75
N THR A 4 -25.65 21.65 46.76
CA THR A 4 -24.75 20.79 47.56
C THR A 4 -23.62 20.15 46.72
N THR A 5 -22.48 20.88 46.73
CA THR A 5 -21.07 20.44 46.84
C THR A 5 -20.34 19.75 45.67
N LEU A 6 -19.10 20.22 45.44
CA LEU A 6 -17.95 19.49 44.86
C LEU A 6 -17.78 19.43 43.33
N PHE A 7 -17.78 20.59 42.67
CA PHE A 7 -16.78 20.86 41.62
C PHE A 7 -15.76 21.86 42.19
N ARG A 8 -15.11 21.59 43.32
CA ARG A 8 -13.86 20.81 43.39
C ARG A 8 -12.91 21.15 42.23
N LEU A 9 -12.32 22.34 42.35
CA LEU A 9 -10.88 22.55 42.13
C LEU A 9 -10.36 22.27 40.71
N LEU A 10 -11.05 22.79 39.70
CA LEU A 10 -10.57 22.82 38.33
C LEU A 10 -10.38 24.31 37.97
N VAL A 11 -9.16 24.69 37.58
CA VAL A 11 -8.71 25.97 36.93
C VAL A 11 -7.53 26.70 37.63
N LEU A 12 -7.17 26.41 38.89
CA LEU A 12 -6.09 27.17 39.58
C LEU A 12 -4.72 26.45 39.76
N VAL A 13 -4.31 25.53 38.87
CA VAL A 13 -2.99 24.85 38.99
C VAL A 13 -2.12 24.95 37.72
N VAL A 14 -2.68 25.30 36.56
CA VAL A 14 -1.95 25.39 35.28
C VAL A 14 -0.89 26.53 35.21
N PRO A 15 -1.02 27.70 35.86
CA PRO A 15 0.01 28.74 35.76
C PRO A 15 1.20 28.59 36.73
N LEU A 16 1.15 27.65 37.69
CA LEU A 16 2.14 27.58 38.79
C LEU A 16 3.31 26.61 38.53
N ILE A 17 3.17 25.67 37.60
CA ILE A 17 4.28 24.78 37.20
C ILE A 17 5.07 25.38 36.03
N TRP A 18 4.41 26.20 35.19
CA TRP A 18 5.08 26.86 34.07
C TRP A 18 6.02 28.00 34.52
N MET A 19 5.77 28.58 35.69
CA MET A 19 6.57 29.68 36.28
C MET A 19 7.79 29.22 37.10
N SER A 20 8.05 27.92 37.26
CA SER A 20 9.30 27.45 37.89
C SER A 20 10.41 27.14 36.88
N ILE A 21 10.10 27.06 35.58
CA ILE A 21 11.09 26.79 34.52
C ILE A 21 11.64 28.08 33.89
N LEU A 22 11.05 29.25 34.20
CA LEU A 22 11.47 30.55 33.67
C LEU A 22 12.29 31.37 34.69
N LEU A 23 13.25 30.77 35.39
CA LEU A 23 14.20 31.53 36.23
C LEU A 23 15.66 31.11 36.05
N ILE A 24 16.03 30.46 34.93
CA ILE A 24 17.44 30.30 34.56
C ILE A 24 17.63 30.84 33.15
N ALA A 25 17.48 32.16 33.03
CA ALA A 25 17.89 32.95 31.88
C ALA A 25 18.81 34.08 32.36
N ALA A 26 19.96 33.70 32.91
CA ALA A 26 21.07 34.61 33.17
C ALA A 26 22.37 33.83 33.34
N GLU A 27 22.79 33.09 32.30
CA GLU A 27 24.22 32.87 32.05
C GLU A 27 24.42 32.33 30.64
N GLN A 28 24.82 33.24 29.76
CA GLN A 28 25.52 32.91 28.54
C GLN A 28 26.93 32.45 28.93
N HIS A 29 27.14 31.14 29.04
CA HIS A 29 28.45 30.55 28.80
C HIS A 29 28.31 29.51 27.70
N VAL A 30 28.44 30.01 26.46
CA VAL A 30 28.89 29.20 25.33
C VAL A 30 30.25 28.60 25.73
N SER A 31 30.29 27.29 25.94
CA SER A 31 31.53 26.53 25.84
C SER A 31 31.26 25.26 25.05
N ALA A 32 32.12 25.05 24.07
CA ALA A 32 32.02 24.06 23.01
C ALA A 32 31.92 22.63 23.56
N GLY A 33 31.11 21.79 22.90
CA GLY A 33 31.09 20.37 23.21
C GLY A 33 29.97 19.62 22.49
N GLY A 34 30.27 19.15 21.28
CA GLY A 34 29.61 18.01 20.65
C GLY A 34 28.09 18.05 20.55
N ARG A 35 27.58 18.46 19.40
CA ARG A 35 26.25 18.03 18.94
C ARG A 35 26.30 16.52 18.69
N LEU A 36 26.24 15.72 19.74
CA LEU A 36 25.76 14.35 19.65
C LEU A 36 24.31 14.48 19.21
N VAL A 37 24.10 14.33 17.90
CA VAL A 37 22.80 13.94 17.39
C VAL A 37 22.57 12.56 17.98
N THR A 38 21.93 12.52 19.14
CA THR A 38 21.29 11.31 19.64
C THR A 38 20.28 10.93 18.56
N PHE A 39 20.65 9.99 17.70
CA PHE A 39 19.71 9.22 16.91
C PHE A 39 18.86 8.47 17.93
N GLU A 40 17.76 9.08 18.37
CA GLU A 40 16.67 8.35 19.00
C GLU A 40 16.19 7.34 17.96
N ALA A 41 16.71 6.12 18.07
CA ALA A 41 16.12 4.98 17.40
C ALA A 41 14.68 4.89 17.92
N GLN A 42 13.71 5.34 17.14
CA GLN A 42 12.30 5.14 17.42
C GLN A 42 12.05 3.62 17.49
N GLU A 43 12.06 3.07 18.70
CA GLU A 43 11.67 1.69 18.99
C GLU A 43 10.15 1.55 18.78
N GLN A 44 9.74 1.36 17.53
CA GLN A 44 8.37 0.98 17.22
C GLN A 44 8.12 -0.43 17.77
N SER A 45 7.17 -0.55 18.71
CA SER A 45 6.78 -1.83 19.31
C SER A 45 6.44 -2.87 18.21
N PRO A 46 6.85 -4.14 18.35
CA PRO A 46 6.60 -5.18 17.34
C PRO A 46 5.12 -5.32 16.93
N SER A 47 4.19 -4.99 17.82
CA SER A 47 2.75 -4.99 17.54
C SER A 47 2.33 -3.84 16.61
N GLN A 48 2.81 -2.62 16.85
CA GLN A 48 2.57 -1.46 15.98
C GLN A 48 3.24 -1.64 14.61
N GLN A 49 4.44 -2.24 14.58
CA GLN A 49 5.13 -2.55 13.32
C GLN A 49 4.33 -3.54 12.47
N LYS A 50 3.74 -4.58 13.09
CA LYS A 50 2.88 -5.55 12.39
C LYS A 50 1.61 -4.87 11.83
N GLN A 51 0.95 -4.03 12.61
CA GLN A 51 -0.25 -3.30 12.17
C GLN A 51 0.05 -2.34 11.01
N ASN A 52 1.14 -1.58 11.11
CA ASN A 52 1.59 -0.68 10.05
C ASN A 52 1.92 -1.43 8.76
N ARG A 53 2.52 -2.63 8.86
CA ARG A 53 2.81 -3.45 7.69
C ARG A 53 1.53 -3.90 6.99
N ILE A 54 0.55 -4.39 7.76
CA ILE A 54 -0.74 -4.82 7.22
C ILE A 54 -1.46 -3.64 6.56
N ALA A 55 -1.55 -2.49 7.25
CA ALA A 55 -2.21 -1.31 6.70
C ALA A 55 -1.57 -0.82 5.39
N ARG A 56 -0.24 -0.82 5.31
CA ARG A 56 0.47 -0.47 4.06
C ARG A 56 0.22 -1.46 2.95
N MET A 57 0.24 -2.77 3.23
CA MET A 57 -0.08 -3.78 2.23
C MET A 57 -1.51 -3.60 1.70
N THR A 58 -2.47 -3.33 2.59
CA THR A 58 -3.87 -3.10 2.19
C THR A 58 -4.02 -1.86 1.31
N GLU A 59 -3.32 -0.76 1.61
CA GLU A 59 -3.38 0.43 0.75
C GLU A 59 -2.73 0.18 -0.62
N GLN A 60 -1.62 -0.56 -0.67
CA GLN A 60 -0.97 -0.94 -1.93
C GLN A 60 -1.85 -1.84 -2.79
N GLU A 61 -2.50 -2.85 -2.19
CA GLU A 61 -3.47 -3.72 -2.88
C GLU A 61 -4.66 -2.93 -3.41
N LYS A 62 -5.16 -1.98 -2.61
CA LYS A 62 -6.26 -1.10 -3.01
C LYS A 62 -5.86 -0.19 -4.17
N GLU A 63 -4.68 0.44 -4.11
CA GLU A 63 -4.17 1.28 -5.20
C GLU A 63 -3.99 0.45 -6.49
N ALA A 64 -3.44 -0.76 -6.40
CA ALA A 64 -3.33 -1.67 -7.52
C ALA A 64 -4.71 -2.00 -8.12
N LEU A 65 -5.72 -2.25 -7.27
CA LEU A 65 -7.09 -2.48 -7.70
C LEU A 65 -7.70 -1.25 -8.37
N ASP A 66 -7.51 -0.06 -7.81
CA ASP A 66 -8.01 1.19 -8.38
C ASP A 66 -7.40 1.44 -9.76
N GLN A 67 -6.09 1.22 -9.91
CA GLN A 67 -5.40 1.28 -11.20
C GLN A 67 -5.92 0.23 -12.17
N PHE A 68 -6.14 -1.01 -11.72
CA PHE A 68 -6.72 -2.07 -12.53
C PHE A 68 -8.13 -1.70 -13.04
N VAL A 69 -8.99 -1.21 -12.15
CA VAL A 69 -10.36 -0.77 -12.48
C VAL A 69 -10.34 0.37 -13.48
N ALA A 70 -9.43 1.33 -13.35
CA ALA A 70 -9.25 2.40 -14.33
C ALA A 70 -8.90 1.88 -15.74
N HIS A 71 -8.24 0.71 -15.84
CA HIS A 71 -7.89 0.06 -17.10
C HIS A 71 -8.92 -0.98 -17.56
N GLU A 72 -10.01 -1.20 -16.81
CA GLU A 72 -10.96 -2.28 -17.06
C GLU A 72 -11.58 -2.23 -18.46
N SER A 73 -11.81 -1.03 -19.00
CA SER A 73 -12.33 -0.88 -20.37
C SER A 73 -11.43 -1.57 -21.40
N ARG A 74 -10.11 -1.43 -21.29
CA ARG A 74 -9.16 -2.04 -22.25
C ARG A 74 -9.17 -3.56 -22.17
N PHE A 75 -9.41 -4.12 -20.97
CA PHE A 75 -9.53 -5.56 -20.80
C PHE A 75 -10.84 -6.09 -21.38
N LYS A 76 -11.93 -5.33 -21.24
CA LYS A 76 -13.22 -5.65 -21.89
C LYS A 76 -13.10 -5.62 -23.41
N ASP A 77 -12.44 -4.61 -23.98
CA ASP A 77 -12.23 -4.49 -25.43
C ASP A 77 -11.37 -5.63 -25.97
N HIS A 78 -10.28 -5.97 -25.27
CA HIS A 78 -9.42 -7.11 -25.61
C HIS A 78 -10.19 -8.43 -25.55
N TYR A 79 -11.00 -8.62 -24.50
CA TYR A 79 -11.86 -9.79 -24.35
C TYR A 79 -12.89 -9.90 -25.49
N GLN A 80 -13.58 -8.81 -25.83
CA GLN A 80 -14.55 -8.81 -26.92
C GLN A 80 -13.90 -9.17 -28.27
N SER A 81 -12.65 -8.74 -28.49
CA SER A 81 -11.93 -8.99 -29.74
C SER A 81 -11.40 -10.42 -29.87
N HIS A 82 -11.01 -11.07 -28.76
CA HIS A 82 -10.32 -12.37 -28.79
C HIS A 82 -11.15 -13.54 -28.25
N TYR A 83 -12.09 -13.27 -27.34
CA TYR A 83 -12.78 -14.28 -26.56
C TYR A 83 -14.32 -14.14 -26.59
N SER A 84 -14.87 -13.22 -27.39
CA SER A 84 -16.33 -13.05 -27.51
C SER A 84 -17.06 -14.29 -28.01
N THR A 85 -16.40 -15.11 -28.83
CA THR A 85 -16.93 -16.39 -29.31
C THR A 85 -16.62 -17.55 -28.36
N SER A 86 -15.93 -17.31 -27.25
CA SER A 86 -15.65 -18.33 -26.26
C SER A 86 -16.91 -18.65 -25.45
N LYS A 87 -16.94 -19.83 -24.83
CA LYS A 87 -18.06 -20.25 -23.96
C LYS A 87 -18.03 -19.61 -22.56
N TYR A 88 -17.05 -18.75 -22.28
CA TYR A 88 -16.83 -18.13 -20.99
C TYR A 88 -17.02 -16.63 -21.13
N GLU A 89 -17.63 -16.01 -20.13
CA GLU A 89 -17.87 -14.57 -20.06
C GLU A 89 -16.62 -13.80 -19.59
N TYR A 90 -16.68 -12.48 -19.71
CA TYR A 90 -15.62 -11.59 -19.25
C TYR A 90 -15.26 -11.81 -17.78
N HIS A 91 -16.25 -12.10 -16.92
CA HIS A 91 -16.01 -12.27 -15.49
C HIS A 91 -15.11 -13.47 -15.18
N GLN A 92 -15.09 -14.52 -16.01
CA GLN A 92 -14.15 -15.63 -15.85
C GLN A 92 -12.74 -15.26 -16.30
N TYR A 93 -12.58 -14.37 -17.27
CA TYR A 93 -11.27 -13.88 -17.73
C TYR A 93 -10.71 -12.74 -16.88
N ARG A 94 -11.56 -12.00 -16.16
CA ARG A 94 -11.16 -10.86 -15.33
C ARG A 94 -10.03 -11.18 -14.34
N PRO A 95 -10.02 -12.32 -13.63
CA PRO A 95 -8.91 -12.72 -12.76
C PRO A 95 -7.58 -12.92 -13.52
N ALA A 96 -7.63 -13.34 -14.79
CA ALA A 96 -6.44 -13.50 -15.61
C ALA A 96 -5.78 -12.14 -15.89
N TYR A 97 -6.56 -11.15 -16.33
CA TYR A 97 -6.07 -9.79 -16.54
C TYR A 97 -5.53 -9.17 -15.25
N GLN A 98 -6.25 -9.36 -14.14
CA GLN A 98 -5.83 -8.84 -12.83
C GLN A 98 -4.48 -9.43 -12.38
N HIS A 99 -4.32 -10.75 -12.48
CA HIS A 99 -3.07 -11.44 -12.12
C HIS A 99 -1.87 -10.90 -12.93
N GLY A 100 -2.07 -10.73 -14.23
CA GLY A 100 -1.05 -10.12 -15.10
C GLY A 100 -0.71 -8.69 -14.70
N PHE A 101 -1.74 -7.88 -14.41
CA PHE A 101 -1.58 -6.49 -14.03
C PHE A 101 -0.83 -6.35 -12.71
N GLU A 102 -1.16 -7.16 -11.70
CA GLU A 102 -0.46 -7.21 -10.41
C GLU A 102 1.02 -7.57 -10.58
N LEU A 103 1.34 -8.53 -11.46
CA LEU A 103 2.73 -8.89 -11.79
C LEU A 103 3.51 -7.71 -12.38
N ALA A 104 2.87 -6.84 -13.16
CA ALA A 104 3.54 -5.68 -13.75
C ALA A 104 3.83 -4.56 -12.74
N LEU A 105 3.01 -4.44 -11.70
CA LEU A 105 3.22 -3.47 -10.63
C LEU A 105 4.41 -3.84 -9.76
N ASP A 106 4.70 -5.14 -9.62
CA ASP A 106 5.86 -5.64 -8.90
C ASP A 106 7.17 -5.11 -9.51
N PRO A 107 7.98 -4.35 -8.73
CA PRO A 107 9.24 -3.79 -9.21
C PRO A 107 10.22 -4.84 -9.75
N ARG A 108 10.11 -6.10 -9.32
CA ARG A 108 10.97 -7.21 -9.75
C ARG A 108 10.77 -7.58 -11.21
N TYR A 109 9.54 -7.48 -11.71
CA TYR A 109 9.17 -7.96 -13.05
C TYR A 109 8.99 -6.83 -14.07
N ARG A 110 8.89 -5.58 -13.60
CA ARG A 110 8.59 -4.40 -14.43
C ARG A 110 9.58 -4.14 -15.58
N LYS A 111 10.87 -4.47 -15.39
CA LYS A 111 11.94 -4.24 -16.40
C LYS A 111 12.26 -5.50 -17.21
N MET A 112 11.54 -6.58 -16.98
CA MET A 112 11.77 -7.86 -17.64
C MET A 112 10.89 -7.98 -18.89
N ASP A 113 11.26 -8.88 -19.80
CA ASP A 113 10.40 -9.26 -20.91
C ASP A 113 9.41 -10.35 -20.46
N TRP A 114 8.31 -10.52 -21.21
CA TRP A 114 7.28 -11.50 -20.89
C TRP A 114 7.84 -12.92 -20.76
N ASN A 115 8.81 -13.35 -21.58
CA ASN A 115 9.33 -14.72 -21.52
C ASN A 115 10.08 -14.99 -20.20
N SER A 116 10.63 -13.95 -19.58
CA SER A 116 11.25 -14.05 -18.26
C SER A 116 10.22 -14.07 -17.12
N VAL A 117 9.07 -13.41 -17.30
CA VAL A 117 8.00 -13.31 -16.28
C VAL A 117 7.03 -14.49 -16.35
N GLU A 118 6.79 -15.05 -17.53
CA GLU A 118 5.84 -16.13 -17.79
C GLU A 118 6.00 -17.34 -16.85
N PRO A 119 7.22 -17.86 -16.58
CA PRO A 119 7.39 -18.99 -15.66
C PRO A 119 6.90 -18.68 -14.24
N GLU A 120 7.17 -17.47 -13.75
CA GLU A 120 6.69 -17.04 -12.44
C GLU A 120 5.19 -16.78 -12.44
N ALA A 121 4.66 -16.17 -13.50
CA ALA A 121 3.22 -15.96 -13.67
C ALA A 121 2.45 -17.29 -13.64
N ARG A 122 2.99 -18.31 -14.31
CA ARG A 122 2.45 -19.66 -14.30
C ARG A 122 2.58 -20.32 -12.92
N ARG A 123 3.71 -20.12 -12.22
CA ARG A 123 3.95 -20.69 -10.90
C ARG A 123 2.97 -20.17 -9.85
N THR A 124 2.59 -18.90 -9.93
CA THR A 124 1.64 -18.25 -9.02
C THR A 124 0.18 -18.46 -9.44
N TRP A 125 -0.06 -19.02 -10.63
CA TRP A 125 -1.41 -19.28 -11.13
C TRP A 125 -2.05 -20.49 -10.44
N ASN A 126 -3.28 -20.33 -9.97
CA ASN A 126 -4.04 -21.42 -9.37
C ASN A 126 -5.09 -21.98 -10.34
N GLU A 127 -4.77 -23.09 -11.01
CA GLU A 127 -5.66 -23.70 -12.00
C GLU A 127 -6.99 -24.18 -11.42
N SER A 128 -7.03 -24.56 -10.13
CA SER A 128 -8.25 -25.04 -9.49
C SER A 128 -9.31 -23.94 -9.32
N THR A 129 -8.87 -22.69 -9.19
CA THR A 129 -9.74 -21.55 -8.90
C THR A 129 -9.93 -20.66 -10.12
N MET A 130 -8.89 -20.52 -10.94
CA MET A 130 -8.86 -19.58 -12.07
C MET A 130 -8.97 -20.27 -13.44
N GLY A 131 -8.90 -21.60 -13.48
CA GLY A 131 -8.98 -22.40 -14.71
C GLY A 131 -7.62 -22.72 -15.33
N LEU A 132 -7.61 -23.47 -16.43
CA LEU A 132 -6.38 -24.00 -17.03
C LEU A 132 -5.45 -22.90 -17.53
N TRP A 133 -4.17 -22.93 -17.15
CA TRP A 133 -3.19 -21.91 -17.55
C TRP A 133 -3.20 -21.62 -19.05
N ASN A 134 -3.17 -22.68 -19.87
CA ASN A 134 -3.11 -22.54 -21.33
C ASN A 134 -4.29 -21.79 -21.94
N GLN A 135 -5.43 -21.76 -21.25
CA GLN A 135 -6.61 -21.03 -21.71
C GLN A 135 -6.51 -19.53 -21.40
N TYR A 136 -5.89 -19.17 -20.28
CA TYR A 136 -5.91 -17.79 -19.75
C TYR A 136 -4.57 -17.05 -19.92
N LYS A 137 -3.48 -17.75 -20.25
CA LYS A 137 -2.13 -17.17 -20.31
C LYS A 137 -2.02 -15.92 -21.19
N ASP A 138 -2.77 -15.84 -22.29
CA ASP A 138 -2.72 -14.70 -23.21
C ASP A 138 -3.44 -13.48 -22.60
N ALA A 139 -4.50 -13.71 -21.82
CA ALA A 139 -5.15 -12.66 -21.03
C ALA A 139 -4.24 -12.20 -19.87
N VAL A 140 -3.54 -13.12 -19.21
CA VAL A 140 -2.53 -12.77 -18.18
C VAL A 140 -1.44 -11.90 -18.79
N ARG A 141 -0.90 -12.31 -19.95
CA ARG A 141 0.11 -11.53 -20.67
C ARG A 141 -0.38 -10.11 -20.99
N TYR A 142 -1.59 -9.99 -21.54
CA TYR A 142 -2.14 -8.69 -21.88
C TYR A 142 -2.32 -7.80 -20.63
N GLY A 143 -2.76 -8.38 -19.51
CA GLY A 143 -2.82 -7.69 -18.21
C GLY A 143 -1.46 -7.10 -17.80
N TRP A 144 -0.41 -7.91 -17.91
CA TRP A 144 0.96 -7.49 -17.61
C TRP A 144 1.44 -6.37 -18.55
N GLU A 145 1.19 -6.49 -19.85
CA GLU A 145 1.55 -5.45 -20.82
C GLU A 145 0.88 -4.10 -20.53
N GLN A 146 -0.39 -4.09 -20.09
CA GLN A 146 -1.08 -2.87 -19.70
C GLN A 146 -0.50 -2.24 -18.42
N GLY A 147 -0.15 -3.05 -17.41
CA GLY A 147 0.49 -2.54 -16.19
C GLY A 147 1.88 -1.96 -16.46
N VAL A 148 2.70 -2.61 -17.30
CA VAL A 148 4.00 -2.06 -17.71
C VAL A 148 3.83 -0.77 -18.53
N ALA A 149 2.77 -0.66 -19.32
CA ALA A 149 2.49 0.55 -20.10
C ALA A 149 2.06 1.75 -19.23
N LEU A 150 1.41 1.52 -18.08
CA LEU A 150 1.00 2.57 -17.15
C LEU A 150 2.20 3.38 -16.64
N GLU A 151 3.27 2.68 -16.25
CA GLU A 151 4.48 3.28 -15.65
C GLU A 151 5.40 3.97 -16.67
N ARG A 152 5.12 3.85 -17.97
CA ARG A 152 5.91 4.49 -19.03
C ARG A 152 5.39 5.88 -19.43
N LYS A 153 4.31 6.35 -18.82
CA LYS A 153 3.73 7.68 -19.05
C LYS A 153 4.15 8.66 -17.96
#